data_AF-A0A544UNF3-F1
#
_entry.id   AF-A0A544UNF3-F1
#
_cell.length_a   1.000
_cell.length_b   1.000
_cell.length_c   1.000
_cell.angle_alpha   90.00
_cell.angle_beta   90.00
_cell.angle_gamma   90.00
#
_symmetry.space_group_name_H-M   'P 1'
#
loop_
_entity.id
_entity.type
_entity.pdbx_description
1 polymer ?
#
loop_
_entity_poly.entity_id
_entity_poly.type
_entity_poly.pdbx_seq_one_letter_code
_entity_poly.pdbx_strand_id
1 'polypeptide(L)' 'MKHIAVLADQRGKGIGSKMIHFIARKYPSIVAETDYEAVDFYRRYGFFITSLGEKYPGVERFLCQYNKQ' A
#
# COMPACT_ATOMS: atom_id res chain seq x y z
N MET A 1 -2.96 -15.02 1.70
CA MET A 1 -1.92 -14.12 2.24
C MET A 1 -1.11 -13.55 1.08
N LYS A 2 -1.37 -12.30 0.65
CA LYS A 2 -0.63 -11.61 -0.44
C LYS A 2 -0.07 -10.30 0.14
N HIS A 3 1.10 -10.38 0.77
CA HIS A 3 1.75 -9.20 1.35
C HIS A 3 2.78 -8.62 0.38
N ILE A 4 2.94 -7.30 0.44
CA ILE A 4 4.05 -6.58 -0.18
C ILE A 4 4.94 -6.08 0.95
N ALA A 5 6.20 -6.47 0.93
CA ALA A 5 7.19 -6.01 1.89
C ALA A 5 8.55 -5.84 1.19
N VAL A 6 9.33 -4.88 1.66
CA VAL A 6 10.72 -4.69 1.26
C VAL A 6 11.57 -4.77 2.53
N LEU A 7 12.60 -5.63 2.52
CA LEU A 7 13.56 -5.74 3.61
C LEU A 7 14.15 -4.36 3.93
N ALA A 8 14.38 -4.09 5.22
CA ALA A 8 14.76 -2.76 5.70
C ALA A 8 15.99 -2.19 5.00
N ASP A 9 17.02 -3.02 4.80
CA ASP A 9 18.28 -2.72 4.11
C ASP A 9 18.14 -2.55 2.58
N GLN A 10 17.01 -2.95 2.01
CA GLN A 10 16.68 -2.80 0.59
C GLN A 10 15.69 -1.66 0.31
N ARG A 11 15.22 -0.94 1.34
CA ARG A 11 14.36 0.25 1.20
C ARG A 11 15.12 1.37 0.47
N GLY A 12 14.39 2.32 -0.11
CA GLY A 12 14.97 3.42 -0.89
C GLY A 12 15.45 3.05 -2.30
N LYS A 13 15.50 1.76 -2.66
CA LYS A 13 15.99 1.27 -3.97
C LYS A 13 14.89 1.12 -5.03
N GLY A 14 13.69 1.66 -4.80
CA GLY A 14 12.56 1.60 -5.73
C GLY A 14 11.90 0.23 -5.91
N ILE A 15 12.23 -0.78 -5.09
CA ILE A 15 11.67 -2.15 -5.20
C ILE A 15 10.16 -2.15 -5.01
N GLY A 16 9.66 -1.47 -3.96
CA GLY A 16 8.23 -1.28 -3.70
C GLY A 16 7.50 -0.70 -4.90
N SER A 17 8.08 0.36 -5.49
CA SER A 17 7.56 1.02 -6.68
C SER A 17 7.41 0.05 -7.84
N LYS A 18 8.43 -0.77 -8.12
CA LYS A 18 8.39 -1.78 -9.18
C LYS A 18 7.29 -2.82 -8.94
N MET A 19 7.12 -3.26 -7.70
CA MET A 19 6.05 -4.20 -7.33
C MET A 19 4.65 -3.59 -7.57
N ILE A 20 4.38 -2.38 -7.11
CA ILE A 20 3.08 -1.72 -7.31
C ILE A 20 2.79 -1.50 -8.80
N HIS A 21 3.76 -1.01 -9.57
CA HIS A 21 3.57 -0.84 -11.03
C HIS A 21 3.26 -2.15 -11.73
N PHE A 22 3.94 -3.24 -11.36
CA PHE A 22 3.66 -4.55 -11.94
C PHE A 22 2.23 -5.01 -11.63
N ILE A 23 1.80 -4.89 -10.38
CA ILE A 23 0.45 -5.29 -9.94
C ILE A 23 -0.62 -4.41 -10.61
N ALA A 24 -0.44 -3.09 -10.65
CA ALA A 24 -1.36 -2.14 -11.28
C ALA A 24 -1.50 -2.33 -12.79
N ARG A 25 -0.44 -2.82 -13.45
CA ARG A 25 -0.54 -3.21 -14.87
C ARG A 25 -1.34 -4.48 -15.07
N LYS A 26 -1.26 -5.42 -14.13
CA LYS A 26 -1.82 -6.78 -14.25
C LYS A 26 -3.27 -6.88 -13.80
N TYR A 27 -3.67 -6.08 -12.81
CA TYR A 27 -5.00 -6.17 -12.20
C TYR A 27 -5.77 -4.85 -12.35
N PRO A 28 -7.07 -4.89 -12.71
CA PRO A 28 -7.87 -3.69 -12.88
C PRO A 28 -8.21 -3.01 -11.54
N SER A 29 -8.14 -3.74 -10.43
CA SER A 29 -8.37 -3.22 -9.08
C SER A 29 -7.41 -3.85 -8.08
N ILE A 30 -7.02 -3.07 -7.06
CA ILE A 30 -6.13 -3.48 -5.98
C ILE A 30 -6.71 -2.95 -4.67
N VAL A 31 -6.77 -3.81 -3.66
CA VAL A 31 -7.11 -3.43 -2.29
C VAL A 31 -5.98 -3.87 -1.37
N ALA A 32 -5.54 -2.96 -0.50
CA ALA A 32 -4.55 -3.22 0.54
C ALA A 32 -4.98 -2.59 1.87
N GLU A 33 -4.54 -3.16 2.98
CA GLU A 33 -4.64 -2.56 4.31
C GLU A 33 -3.22 -2.30 4.83
N THR A 34 -2.98 -1.12 5.41
CA THR A 34 -1.65 -0.71 5.87
C THR A 34 -1.72 0.17 7.12
N ASP A 35 -0.58 0.52 7.71
CA ASP A 35 -0.47 1.46 8.85
C ASP A 35 0.02 2.84 8.39
N TYR A 36 0.13 3.75 9.35
CA TYR A 36 0.57 5.12 9.16
C TYR A 36 1.94 5.24 8.49
N GLU A 37 2.90 4.34 8.79
CA GLU A 37 4.24 4.41 8.21
C GLU A 37 4.27 4.12 6.71
N ALA A 38 3.31 3.34 6.21
CA ALA A 38 3.28 2.88 4.84
C ALA A 38 2.12 3.46 4.00
N VAL A 39 1.14 4.13 4.59
CA VAL A 39 -0.02 4.68 3.86
C VAL A 39 0.38 5.68 2.76
N ASP A 40 1.39 6.52 3.01
CA ASP A 40 1.87 7.50 2.03
C ASP A 40 2.58 6.86 0.84
N PHE A 41 3.10 5.64 1.00
CA PHE A 41 3.60 4.89 -0.15
C PHE A 41 2.47 4.60 -1.14
N TYR A 42 1.31 4.11 -0.69
CA TYR A 42 0.17 3.84 -1.56
C TYR A 42 -0.47 5.11 -2.12
N ARG A 43 -0.60 6.16 -1.28
CA ARG A 43 -1.14 7.47 -1.68
C ARG A 43 -0.41 8.05 -2.90
N ARG A 44 0.92 7.93 -2.93
CA ARG A 44 1.76 8.40 -4.06
C ARG A 44 1.50 7.68 -5.38
N TYR A 45 0.92 6.47 -5.36
CA TYR A 45 0.57 5.70 -6.56
C TYR A 45 -0.90 5.82 -6.95
N GLY A 46 -1.62 6.81 -6.42
CA GLY A 46 -3.01 7.07 -6.80
C GLY A 46 -4.02 6.13 -6.14
N PHE A 47 -3.65 5.48 -5.04
CA PHE A 47 -4.63 4.76 -4.22
C PHE A 47 -5.50 5.78 -3.47
N PHE A 48 -6.81 5.55 -3.48
CA PHE A 48 -7.73 6.19 -2.56
C PHE A 48 -7.53 5.61 -1.16
N ILE A 49 -7.39 6.49 -0.17
CA ILE A 49 -7.06 6.13 1.21
C ILE A 49 -8.24 6.44 2.11
N THR A 50 -8.68 5.47 2.90
CA THR A 50 -9.69 5.64 3.94
C THR A 50 -9.13 5.14 5.27
N SER A 51 -9.17 5.98 6.31
CA SER A 51 -8.87 5.53 7.66
C SER A 51 -9.93 4.52 8.11
N LEU A 52 -9.48 3.41 8.69
CA LEU A 52 -10.34 2.42 9.36
C LEU A 52 -10.39 2.66 10.87
N GLY A 53 -9.78 3.75 11.35
CA GLY A 53 -9.57 4.03 12.76
C GLY A 53 -8.55 3.09 13.40
N GLU A 54 -8.52 3.17 14.73
CA GLU A 54 -7.68 2.31 15.56
C GLU A 54 -8.26 0.89 15.62
N LYS A 55 -7.55 -0.05 15.00
CA LYS A 55 -7.95 -1.47 14.96
C LYS A 55 -7.27 -2.28 16.06
N TYR A 56 -6.14 -1.77 16.55
CA TYR A 56 -5.36 -2.31 17.67
C TYR A 56 -4.83 -1.14 18.52
N PRO A 57 -4.55 -1.33 19.82
CA PRO A 57 -4.04 -0.28 20.69
C PRO A 57 -2.87 0.51 20.08
N GLY A 58 -3.09 1.80 19.80
CA GLY A 58 -2.13 2.73 19.22
C GLY A 58 -1.83 2.54 17.73
N VAL A 59 -2.56 1.66 17.01
CA VAL A 59 -2.32 1.36 15.60
C VAL A 59 -3.57 1.63 14.77
N GLU A 60 -3.56 2.79 14.12
CA GLU A 60 -4.50 3.10 13.04
C GLU A 60 -4.20 2.26 11.79
N ARG A 61 -5.26 1.77 11.14
CA ARG A 61 -5.16 1.06 9.87
C ARG A 61 -5.86 1.86 8.77
N PHE A 62 -5.33 1.74 7.56
CA PHE A 62 -5.82 2.45 6.38
C PHE A 62 -6.17 1.45 5.28
N LEU A 63 -7.39 1.58 4.75
CA LEU A 63 -7.81 0.92 3.52
C LEU A 63 -7.29 1.71 2.33
N CYS A 64 -6.54 1.04 1.46
CA CYS A 64 -5.97 1.59 0.24
C CYS A 64 -6.62 0.92 -0.97
N GLN A 65 -7.32 1.67 -1.81
CA GLN A 65 -8.02 1.16 -2.98
C GLN A 65 -7.52 1.82 -4.26
N TYR A 66 -7.12 1.02 -5.24
CA TYR A 66 -6.77 1.49 -6.58
C TYR A 66 -7.69 0.84 -7.59
N ASN A 67 -8.26 1.64 -8.48
CA ASN A 67 -9.01 1.19 -9.65
C ASN A 67 -8.37 1.81 -10.89
N LYS A 68 -8.05 0.97 -11.86
CA LYS A 68 -7.55 1.41 -13.16
C LYS A 68 -8.68 2.15 -13.88
N GLN A 69 -8.47 3.43 -14.17
CA GLN A 69 -9.36 4.23 -15.02
C GLN A 69 -9.32 3.72 -16.46
#